data_AF-K1X854-F1
#
_entry.id   AF-K1X854-F1
#
_cell.length_a   1.000
_cell.length_b   1.000
_cell.length_c   1.000
_cell.angle_alpha   90.00
_cell.angle_beta   90.00
_cell.angle_gamma   90.00
#
_symmetry.space_group_name_H-M   'P 1'
#
loop_
_entity.id
_entity.type
_entity.pdbx_description
1 polymer ?
#
loop_
_entity_poly.entity_id
_entity_poly.type
_entity_poly.pdbx_seq_one_letter_code
_entity_poly.pdbx_strand_id
1 'polypeptide(L)'
;MSSKEPEPESDDAKPFVLFLYTICRQPSTIGVTFTIVHPTLAVVLLVVIFVVFIIAMTMLHRRTETVVAADDFPRHIYTKRLIYRCQSVTPSYPSPSLATPPPPPPIHSYVSLRTIVLLALPLLSLLGGYGTWALASSNGTFENIFALIASKDPKFPGTDDPLVDTYTTIPWLDRQLTILVTFFAPVVYRETGALTLLSRYGIGQFGGAWTLIVMEGMRAGNRWRAVSFVATMGLIFQNISYTVTVPIWLFLHLLTSPVARPFPSNSIHANSGLLIDPWDLVILPYSVAISFLLPSILMALHHPSVVSTRTHQQLIAFWQPFPLWTVIAHFFLRGTARWLSGIFHSTRTKQDTSRPTEAPGASYLSNAKHVYRFVLFLCISTHVPTFVLALLPAGAVPASMPSLAALASHSFASVYVPYFPVPSYRVSSLAEGVHTFLAWDLHIGSTALLCWAILLHRNATTERANEDPNVSLPIYRDLLLGERIEDGLAWRKLIGKVTVWTLLGGPIAAVAVLLWERDAIVRRKIKQGV
;
A
#
# COMPACT_ATOMS: atom_id res chain seq x y z
N MET A 1 -36.71 -35.27 57.30
CA MET A 1 -36.67 -33.79 57.20
C MET A 1 -35.41 -33.45 56.40
N SER A 2 -35.45 -33.47 55.06
CA SER A 2 -35.96 -32.43 54.14
C SER A 2 -35.29 -31.06 54.31
N SER A 3 -34.28 -30.79 53.47
CA SER A 3 -33.99 -29.49 52.83
C SER A 3 -32.84 -29.68 51.83
N LYS A 4 -33.16 -29.89 50.55
CA LYS A 4 -32.98 -28.95 49.41
C LYS A 4 -31.53 -28.77 48.94
N GLU A 5 -31.28 -29.31 47.75
CA GLU A 5 -30.14 -29.09 46.84
C GLU A 5 -29.92 -27.62 46.48
N PRO A 6 -28.68 -27.30 46.06
CA PRO A 6 -28.48 -26.50 44.86
C PRO A 6 -27.69 -27.27 43.79
N GLU A 7 -28.14 -27.10 42.53
CA GLU A 7 -27.52 -27.61 41.30
C GLU A 7 -26.03 -27.18 41.15
N PRO A 8 -25.18 -28.03 40.53
CA PRO A 8 -23.86 -27.59 40.07
C PRO A 8 -23.96 -26.89 38.71
N GLU A 9 -23.53 -25.63 38.72
CA GLU A 9 -23.30 -24.77 37.55
C GLU A 9 -22.26 -25.40 36.62
N SER A 10 -22.60 -25.58 35.34
CA SER A 10 -21.74 -26.20 34.32
C SER A 10 -20.57 -25.28 33.94
N ASP A 11 -19.37 -25.65 34.37
CA ASP A 11 -18.11 -24.96 34.05
C ASP A 11 -17.61 -25.40 32.65
N ASP A 12 -18.24 -24.87 31.60
CA ASP A 12 -17.95 -25.21 30.20
C ASP A 12 -17.11 -24.11 29.53
N ALA A 13 -15.88 -23.94 30.00
CA ALA A 13 -14.86 -23.13 29.31
C ALA A 13 -13.44 -23.42 29.81
N LYS A 14 -12.84 -24.57 29.46
CA LYS A 14 -11.36 -24.76 29.44
C LYS A 14 -10.95 -26.05 28.70
N PRO A 15 -10.70 -25.98 27.39
CA PRO A 15 -9.68 -26.85 26.78
C PRO A 15 -8.55 -26.08 26.07
N PHE A 16 -8.67 -24.76 25.89
CA PHE A 16 -7.73 -24.03 25.01
C PHE A 16 -6.43 -23.55 25.69
N VAL A 17 -6.39 -23.50 27.02
CA VAL A 17 -5.21 -23.02 27.78
C VAL A 17 -4.23 -24.15 28.11
N LEU A 18 -4.67 -25.42 28.09
CA LEU A 18 -3.80 -26.57 28.36
C LEU A 18 -3.01 -27.02 27.12
N PHE A 19 -3.42 -26.62 25.91
CA PHE A 19 -2.73 -26.99 24.66
C PHE A 19 -1.46 -26.15 24.40
N LEU A 20 -1.40 -24.91 24.88
CA LEU A 20 -0.23 -24.03 24.72
C LEU A 20 0.85 -24.25 25.79
N TYR A 21 0.51 -24.86 26.94
CA TYR A 21 1.48 -25.10 28.01
C TYR A 21 2.33 -26.37 27.78
N THR A 22 1.82 -27.35 27.04
CA THR A 22 2.53 -28.62 26.76
C THR A 22 3.59 -28.49 25.65
N ILE A 23 3.56 -27.43 24.84
CA ILE A 23 4.55 -27.20 23.76
C ILE A 23 5.89 -26.66 24.32
N CYS A 24 5.91 -26.05 25.50
CA CYS A 24 7.11 -25.40 26.04
C CYS A 24 8.04 -26.29 26.90
N ARG A 25 7.79 -27.60 27.03
CA ARG A 25 8.60 -28.40 27.96
C ARG A 25 8.75 -29.89 27.63
N GLN A 26 9.33 -30.24 26.49
CA GLN A 26 10.18 -31.45 26.41
C GLN A 26 11.21 -31.36 25.27
N PRO A 27 12.52 -31.54 25.56
CA PRO A 27 13.57 -31.67 24.56
C PRO A 27 13.88 -33.14 24.29
N SER A 28 13.48 -33.69 23.14
CA SER A 28 14.20 -34.76 22.41
C SER A 28 13.33 -35.44 21.34
N THR A 29 13.84 -35.45 20.11
CA THR A 29 13.67 -36.49 19.07
C THR A 29 12.27 -37.04 18.78
N ILE A 30 11.55 -36.39 17.87
CA ILE A 30 10.75 -37.08 16.84
C ILE A 30 10.97 -36.34 15.52
N GLY A 31 11.77 -36.92 14.63
CA GLY A 31 11.91 -36.45 13.25
C GLY A 31 10.67 -36.83 12.46
N VAL A 32 9.76 -35.88 12.24
CA VAL A 32 8.74 -35.96 11.19
C VAL A 32 9.16 -35.01 10.08
N THR A 33 9.83 -35.56 9.08
CA THR A 33 10.15 -34.85 7.84
C THR A 33 8.86 -34.70 7.03
N PHE A 34 8.21 -33.53 7.10
CA PHE A 34 7.14 -33.18 6.17
C PHE A 34 7.77 -32.79 4.82
N THR A 35 8.03 -33.78 3.97
CA THR A 35 8.34 -33.53 2.57
C THR A 35 7.03 -33.12 1.88
N ILE A 36 6.87 -31.84 1.56
CA ILE A 36 5.75 -31.35 0.73
C ILE A 36 6.05 -31.78 -0.72
N VAL A 37 5.64 -32.99 -1.09
CA VAL A 37 5.98 -33.61 -2.39
C VAL A 37 5.01 -33.23 -3.51
N HIS A 38 3.86 -32.60 -3.23
CA HIS A 38 2.85 -32.39 -4.26
C HIS A 38 2.24 -30.97 -4.26
N PRO A 39 2.17 -30.27 -5.42
CA PRO A 39 1.51 -28.96 -5.54
C PRO A 39 0.03 -29.00 -5.15
N THR A 40 -0.62 -30.16 -5.25
CA THR A 40 -1.99 -30.38 -4.75
C THR A 40 -2.10 -30.24 -3.23
N LEU A 41 -1.07 -30.61 -2.47
CA LEU A 41 -1.09 -30.48 -1.02
C LEU A 41 -0.95 -29.01 -0.58
N ALA A 42 -0.19 -28.20 -1.33
CA ALA A 42 -0.10 -26.76 -1.13
C ALA A 42 -1.43 -26.06 -1.43
N VAL A 43 -2.13 -26.49 -2.49
CA VAL A 43 -3.50 -26.02 -2.80
C VAL A 43 -4.49 -26.44 -1.71
N VAL A 44 -4.43 -27.68 -1.23
CA VAL A 44 -5.29 -28.16 -0.13
C VAL A 44 -4.99 -27.41 1.16
N LEU A 45 -3.72 -27.17 1.49
CA LEU A 45 -3.33 -26.39 2.67
C LEU A 45 -3.78 -24.93 2.54
N LEU A 46 -3.66 -24.33 1.36
CA LEU A 46 -4.21 -23.00 1.07
C LEU A 46 -5.73 -22.98 1.21
N VAL A 47 -6.45 -24.01 0.74
CA VAL A 47 -7.90 -24.14 0.90
C VAL A 47 -8.30 -24.32 2.38
N VAL A 48 -7.55 -25.10 3.15
CA VAL A 48 -7.81 -25.31 4.58
C VAL A 48 -7.54 -24.04 5.38
N ILE A 49 -6.40 -23.38 5.14
CA ILE A 49 -6.08 -22.08 5.74
C ILE A 49 -7.15 -21.05 5.34
N PHE A 50 -7.59 -21.06 4.09
CA PHE A 50 -8.65 -20.20 3.56
C PHE A 50 -10.00 -20.45 4.26
N VAL A 51 -10.42 -21.70 4.44
CA VAL A 51 -11.67 -22.06 5.13
C VAL A 51 -11.61 -21.70 6.61
N VAL A 52 -10.52 -22.02 7.30
CA VAL A 52 -10.33 -21.69 8.72
C VAL A 52 -10.31 -20.17 8.92
N PHE A 53 -9.65 -19.44 8.02
CA PHE A 53 -9.60 -17.98 8.04
C PHE A 53 -10.99 -17.37 7.79
N ILE A 54 -11.77 -17.87 6.83
CA ILE A 54 -13.16 -17.40 6.58
C ILE A 54 -14.05 -17.65 7.80
N ILE A 55 -13.94 -18.80 8.46
CA ILE A 55 -14.72 -19.11 9.67
C ILE A 55 -14.35 -18.13 10.78
N ALA A 56 -13.05 -17.94 11.05
CA ALA A 56 -12.57 -17.01 12.07
C ALA A 56 -13.02 -15.56 11.79
N MET A 57 -13.01 -15.13 10.53
CA MET A 57 -13.40 -13.77 10.12
C MET A 57 -14.91 -13.55 10.15
N THR A 58 -15.72 -14.56 9.81
CA THR A 58 -17.19 -14.49 9.94
C THR A 58 -17.59 -14.32 11.41
N MET A 59 -16.84 -14.95 12.32
CA MET A 59 -17.03 -14.76 13.76
C MET A 59 -16.55 -13.38 14.24
N LEU A 60 -15.44 -12.86 13.69
CA LEU A 60 -14.90 -11.55 14.05
C LEU A 60 -15.80 -10.40 13.57
N HIS A 61 -16.32 -10.49 12.34
CA HIS A 61 -17.22 -9.50 11.74
C HIS A 61 -18.52 -9.35 12.57
N ARG A 62 -19.12 -10.47 13.00
CA ARG A 62 -20.28 -10.49 13.92
C ARG A 62 -19.99 -9.85 15.28
N ARG A 63 -18.74 -9.86 15.76
CA ARG A 63 -18.33 -9.19 17.01
C ARG A 63 -18.10 -7.68 16.85
N THR A 64 -17.69 -7.22 15.67
CA THR A 64 -17.53 -5.78 15.40
C THR A 64 -18.85 -5.04 15.23
N GLU A 65 -19.89 -5.70 14.71
CA GLU A 65 -21.23 -5.09 14.59
C GLU A 65 -21.91 -4.86 15.95
N THR A 66 -21.50 -5.59 17.00
CA THR A 66 -22.09 -5.47 18.35
C THR A 66 -21.34 -4.52 19.28
N VAL A 67 -20.14 -4.02 18.92
CA VAL A 67 -19.26 -3.30 19.86
C VAL A 67 -18.88 -1.87 19.45
N VAL A 68 -19.04 -1.42 18.19
CA VAL A 68 -18.56 -0.08 17.78
C VAL A 68 -19.67 0.82 17.27
N ALA A 69 -20.46 1.34 18.21
CA ALA A 69 -21.18 2.61 18.07
C ALA A 69 -20.34 3.74 18.72
N ALA A 70 -19.11 3.95 18.24
CA ALA A 70 -18.29 5.10 18.63
C ALA A 70 -17.40 5.49 17.44
N ASP A 71 -17.72 6.62 16.84
CA ASP A 71 -17.17 7.10 15.57
C ASP A 71 -15.88 7.91 15.82
N ASP A 72 -14.81 7.23 16.27
CA ASP A 72 -13.52 7.85 16.55
C ASP A 72 -12.61 7.83 15.31
N PHE A 73 -12.77 8.88 14.50
CA PHE A 73 -11.74 9.41 13.62
C PHE A 73 -11.72 10.92 13.89
N PRO A 74 -10.57 11.60 14.02
CA PRO A 74 -10.52 12.96 14.56
C PRO A 74 -11.38 13.91 13.72
N ARG A 75 -12.58 14.20 14.23
CA ARG A 75 -13.45 15.27 13.74
C ARG A 75 -12.91 16.54 14.35
N HIS A 76 -12.19 17.34 13.57
CA HIS A 76 -11.93 18.72 13.98
C HIS A 76 -13.27 19.46 14.11
N ILE A 77 -13.54 19.89 15.33
CA ILE A 77 -14.72 20.66 15.74
C ILE A 77 -14.69 22.02 15.04
N TYR A 78 -15.64 22.25 14.13
CA TYR A 78 -16.05 23.59 13.74
C TYR A 78 -17.56 23.68 13.89
N THR A 79 -18.00 24.06 15.08
CA THR A 79 -19.38 24.46 15.36
C THR A 79 -19.34 25.87 15.93
N LYS A 80 -19.59 26.89 15.12
CA LYS A 80 -20.00 28.21 15.62
C LYS A 80 -21.00 28.88 14.67
N ARG A 81 -22.24 28.95 15.19
CA ARG A 81 -23.32 29.92 14.99
C ARG A 81 -23.35 30.72 13.68
N LEU A 82 -24.26 30.33 12.79
CA LEU A 82 -24.88 31.22 11.81
C LEU A 82 -26.14 31.83 12.45
N ILE A 83 -26.06 33.11 12.82
CA ILE A 83 -27.23 33.96 13.07
C ILE A 83 -27.54 34.63 11.73
N TYR A 84 -28.70 34.31 11.15
CA TYR A 84 -29.22 34.99 9.97
C TYR A 84 -29.57 36.44 10.34
N ARG A 85 -28.97 37.41 9.62
CA ARG A 85 -29.48 38.78 9.53
C ARG A 85 -29.70 39.10 8.06
N CYS A 86 -30.94 38.94 7.60
CA CYS A 86 -31.36 39.48 6.32
C CYS A 86 -31.39 41.01 6.42
N GLN A 87 -30.48 41.68 5.71
CA GLN A 87 -30.66 43.06 5.31
C GLN A 87 -30.67 43.10 3.79
N SER A 88 -31.80 43.54 3.25
CA SER A 88 -32.05 43.85 1.85
C SER A 88 -31.08 44.95 1.38
N VAL A 89 -30.19 44.62 0.46
CA VAL A 89 -29.39 45.60 -0.30
C VAL A 89 -29.92 45.62 -1.72
N THR A 90 -30.53 46.73 -2.11
CA THR A 90 -30.90 47.06 -3.49
C THR A 90 -29.63 47.29 -4.33
N PRO A 91 -29.53 46.77 -5.56
CA PRO A 91 -28.37 47.01 -6.41
C PRO A 91 -28.52 48.35 -7.14
N SER A 92 -27.65 49.32 -6.80
CA SER A 92 -27.35 50.45 -7.68
C SER A 92 -26.26 50.03 -8.67
N TYR A 93 -26.58 50.06 -9.97
CA TYR A 93 -25.62 49.84 -11.04
C TYR A 93 -24.74 51.09 -11.23
N PRO A 94 -23.40 51.01 -11.14
CA PRO A 94 -22.52 52.05 -11.63
C PRO A 94 -22.24 51.87 -13.13
N SER A 95 -22.18 52.97 -13.86
CA SER A 95 -21.85 53.04 -15.29
C SER A 95 -20.45 52.51 -15.61
N PRO A 96 -20.21 51.98 -16.82
CA PRO A 96 -18.94 51.36 -17.18
C PRO A 96 -17.86 52.43 -17.43
N SER A 97 -16.89 52.53 -16.52
CA SER A 97 -15.62 53.21 -16.79
C SER A 97 -14.73 52.32 -17.65
N LEU A 98 -14.18 52.88 -18.73
CA LEU A 98 -13.24 52.25 -19.66
C LEU A 98 -11.98 51.78 -18.89
N ALA A 99 -11.92 50.51 -18.54
CA ALA A 99 -10.78 49.93 -17.83
C ALA A 99 -9.61 49.71 -18.80
N THR A 100 -8.44 50.24 -18.46
CA THR A 100 -7.17 49.93 -19.12
C THR A 100 -6.90 48.43 -19.09
N PRO A 101 -6.38 47.83 -20.19
CA PRO A 101 -6.07 46.40 -20.22
C PRO A 101 -5.04 46.06 -19.12
N PRO A 102 -5.23 44.97 -18.38
CA PRO A 102 -4.27 44.55 -17.36
C PRO A 102 -2.91 44.26 -18.01
N PRO A 103 -1.79 44.56 -17.33
CA PRO A 103 -0.46 44.24 -17.83
C PRO A 103 -0.34 42.72 -18.05
N PRO A 104 0.42 42.28 -19.07
CA PRO A 104 0.61 40.85 -19.33
C PRO A 104 1.22 40.18 -18.08
N PRO A 105 0.72 39.01 -17.68
CA PRO A 105 1.21 38.33 -16.49
C PRO A 105 2.69 37.93 -16.66
N PRO A 106 3.49 37.95 -15.58
CA PRO A 106 4.91 37.62 -15.66
C PRO A 106 5.12 36.16 -16.12
N ILE A 107 6.22 35.93 -16.84
CA ILE A 107 6.56 34.65 -17.51
C ILE A 107 6.63 33.44 -16.53
N HIS A 108 6.83 33.69 -15.23
CA HIS A 108 6.81 32.63 -14.20
C HIS A 108 5.40 32.14 -13.83
N SER A 109 4.33 32.79 -14.30
CA SER A 109 2.92 32.45 -14.01
C SER A 109 2.37 31.28 -14.83
N TYR A 110 3.18 30.66 -15.71
CA TYR A 110 2.69 29.69 -16.70
C TYR A 110 2.91 28.21 -16.35
N VAL A 111 3.66 27.89 -15.30
CA VAL A 111 3.95 26.48 -14.95
C VAL A 111 2.99 25.99 -13.87
N SER A 112 1.90 25.35 -14.30
CA SER A 112 0.95 24.72 -13.37
C SER A 112 1.59 23.52 -12.65
N LEU A 113 1.17 23.23 -11.41
CA LEU A 113 1.59 22.03 -10.67
C LEU A 113 1.39 20.75 -11.49
N ARG A 114 0.31 20.70 -12.29
CA ARG A 114 0.05 19.57 -13.20
C ARG A 114 1.16 19.42 -14.23
N THR A 115 1.62 20.52 -14.83
CA THR A 115 2.72 20.53 -15.79
C THR A 115 4.01 20.04 -15.12
N ILE A 116 4.31 20.52 -13.90
CA ILE A 116 5.48 20.07 -13.14
C ILE A 116 5.45 18.56 -12.92
N VAL A 117 4.33 18.03 -12.43
CA VAL A 117 4.21 16.59 -12.15
C VAL A 117 4.24 15.75 -13.43
N LEU A 118 3.62 16.20 -14.53
CA LEU A 118 3.69 15.52 -15.82
C LEU A 118 5.11 15.44 -16.38
N LEU A 119 5.95 16.45 -16.15
CA LEU A 119 7.37 16.42 -16.52
C LEU A 119 8.21 15.61 -15.52
N ALA A 120 7.90 15.71 -14.22
CA ALA A 120 8.64 15.03 -13.17
C ALA A 120 8.51 13.51 -13.25
N LEU A 121 7.33 12.97 -13.59
CA LEU A 121 7.13 11.51 -13.60
C LEU A 121 8.02 10.75 -14.59
N PRO A 122 8.12 11.14 -15.88
CA PRO A 122 9.10 10.54 -16.80
C PRO A 122 10.55 10.73 -16.34
N LEU A 123 10.90 11.90 -15.79
CA LEU A 123 12.24 12.14 -15.26
C LEU A 123 12.56 11.24 -14.07
N LEU A 124 11.60 11.02 -13.17
CA LEU A 124 11.72 10.07 -12.06
C LEU A 124 11.86 8.63 -12.58
N SER A 125 11.18 8.25 -13.66
CA SER A 125 11.39 6.95 -14.30
C SER A 125 12.81 6.79 -14.83
N LEU A 126 13.37 7.81 -15.48
CA LEU A 126 14.74 7.79 -15.98
C LEU A 126 15.76 7.74 -14.84
N LEU A 127 15.55 8.56 -13.81
CA LEU A 127 16.36 8.55 -12.59
C LEU A 127 16.30 7.20 -11.88
N GLY A 128 15.10 6.59 -11.83
CA GLY A 128 14.90 5.25 -11.31
C GLY A 128 15.66 4.19 -12.10
N GLY A 129 15.59 4.25 -13.43
CA GLY A 129 16.34 3.34 -14.31
C GLY A 129 17.85 3.50 -14.18
N TYR A 130 18.33 4.72 -13.97
CA TYR A 130 19.72 4.96 -13.64
C TYR A 130 20.09 4.35 -12.27
N GLY A 131 19.33 4.66 -11.22
CA GLY A 131 19.58 4.20 -9.85
C GLY A 131 19.49 2.68 -9.64
N THR A 132 18.72 1.99 -10.47
CA THR A 132 18.54 0.53 -10.41
C THR A 132 19.40 -0.18 -11.45
N TRP A 133 19.12 0.01 -12.73
CA TRP A 133 19.76 -0.75 -13.81
C TRP A 133 21.18 -0.30 -14.11
N ALA A 134 21.39 1.00 -14.34
CA ALA A 134 22.71 1.49 -14.72
C ALA A 134 23.73 1.29 -13.59
N LEU A 135 23.34 1.58 -12.34
CA LEU A 135 24.20 1.35 -11.18
C LEU A 135 24.50 -0.12 -10.95
N ALA A 136 23.48 -0.99 -10.91
CA ALA A 136 23.71 -2.43 -10.71
C ALA A 136 24.56 -3.08 -11.82
N SER A 137 24.51 -2.52 -13.04
CA SER A 137 25.38 -2.93 -14.15
C SER A 137 26.81 -2.45 -13.95
N SER A 138 27.00 -1.20 -13.51
CA SER A 138 28.33 -0.59 -13.33
C SER A 138 29.08 -1.09 -12.09
N ASN A 139 28.35 -1.38 -11.01
CA ASN A 139 28.93 -1.67 -9.70
C ASN A 139 29.24 -3.17 -9.48
N GLY A 140 28.93 -4.02 -10.46
CA GLY A 140 29.15 -5.47 -10.41
C GLY A 140 27.99 -6.30 -9.84
N THR A 141 26.86 -5.70 -9.44
CA THR A 141 25.72 -6.44 -8.86
C THR A 141 25.16 -7.47 -9.86
N PHE A 142 24.86 -7.05 -11.08
CA PHE A 142 24.34 -7.97 -12.10
C PHE A 142 25.40 -8.95 -12.59
N GLU A 143 26.66 -8.50 -12.69
CA GLU A 143 27.80 -9.35 -13.02
C GLU A 143 27.92 -10.52 -12.02
N ASN A 144 27.83 -10.24 -10.71
CA ASN A 144 27.85 -11.25 -9.66
C ASN A 144 26.69 -12.26 -9.78
N ILE A 145 25.47 -11.79 -10.07
CA ILE A 145 24.31 -12.67 -10.26
C ILE A 145 24.52 -13.60 -11.46
N PHE A 146 24.89 -13.04 -12.62
CA PHE A 146 25.07 -13.83 -13.82
C PHE A 146 26.27 -14.79 -13.73
N ALA A 147 27.37 -14.36 -13.10
CA ALA A 147 28.53 -15.21 -12.86
C ALA A 147 28.22 -16.38 -11.92
N LEU A 148 27.43 -16.14 -10.86
CA LEU A 148 27.00 -17.19 -9.93
C LEU A 148 26.14 -18.23 -10.65
N ILE A 149 25.14 -17.79 -11.42
CA ILE A 149 24.25 -18.68 -12.18
C ILE A 149 25.01 -19.46 -13.26
N ALA A 150 26.02 -18.85 -13.90
CA ALA A 150 26.83 -19.48 -14.94
C ALA A 150 27.96 -20.38 -14.41
N SER A 151 28.17 -20.44 -13.09
CA SER A 151 29.24 -21.24 -12.51
C SER A 151 28.99 -22.75 -12.68
N LYS A 152 30.05 -23.57 -12.56
CA LYS A 152 29.96 -25.03 -12.76
C LYS A 152 29.07 -25.73 -11.73
N ASP A 153 28.99 -25.16 -10.53
CA ASP A 153 28.18 -25.67 -9.40
C ASP A 153 27.50 -24.47 -8.72
N PRO A 154 26.43 -23.91 -9.34
CA PRO A 154 25.75 -22.72 -8.83
C PRO A 154 25.23 -22.95 -7.42
N LYS A 155 25.63 -22.08 -6.49
CA LYS A 155 25.22 -22.14 -5.08
C LYS A 155 24.17 -21.10 -4.77
N PHE A 156 23.25 -21.44 -3.87
CA PHE A 156 22.30 -20.47 -3.36
C PHE A 156 23.05 -19.39 -2.54
N PRO A 157 22.81 -18.09 -2.77
CA PRO A 157 23.60 -17.04 -2.13
C PRO A 157 23.65 -17.16 -0.60
N GLY A 158 24.85 -17.19 -0.05
CA GLY A 158 25.09 -17.29 1.40
C GLY A 158 25.02 -18.73 1.95
N THR A 159 24.94 -19.75 1.11
CA THR A 159 24.96 -21.16 1.54
C THR A 159 25.82 -22.02 0.61
N ASP A 160 26.13 -23.25 1.05
CA ASP A 160 26.83 -24.27 0.24
C ASP A 160 25.87 -25.16 -0.58
N ASP A 161 24.56 -24.89 -0.47
CA ASP A 161 23.52 -25.67 -1.12
C ASP A 161 23.39 -25.30 -2.60
N PRO A 162 22.99 -26.25 -3.47
CA PRO A 162 22.79 -25.97 -4.88
C PRO A 162 21.66 -24.95 -5.10
N LEU A 163 21.87 -24.06 -6.07
CA LEU A 163 20.85 -23.19 -6.61
C LEU A 163 19.88 -24.02 -7.46
N VAL A 164 18.58 -23.86 -7.21
CA VAL A 164 17.52 -24.45 -8.03
C VAL A 164 17.39 -23.63 -9.30
N ASP A 165 17.46 -24.30 -10.45
CA ASP A 165 17.33 -23.69 -11.77
C ASP A 165 16.05 -24.10 -12.52
N THR A 166 15.31 -25.06 -11.98
CA THR A 166 14.12 -25.64 -12.60
C THR A 166 12.93 -25.57 -11.64
N TYR A 167 11.98 -24.69 -11.91
CA TYR A 167 10.79 -24.44 -11.08
C TYR A 167 9.49 -24.86 -11.78
N THR A 168 9.37 -24.57 -13.08
CA THR A 168 8.14 -24.77 -13.88
C THR A 168 8.34 -25.65 -15.09
N THR A 169 9.57 -26.11 -15.37
CA THR A 169 10.00 -26.85 -16.58
C THR A 169 9.91 -26.05 -17.89
N ILE A 170 9.72 -24.73 -17.81
CA ILE A 170 9.65 -23.84 -18.97
C ILE A 170 10.97 -23.05 -19.01
N PRO A 171 11.89 -23.31 -19.96
CA PRO A 171 13.28 -22.85 -19.85
C PRO A 171 13.45 -21.33 -19.66
N TRP A 172 12.67 -20.52 -20.38
CA TRP A 172 12.79 -19.06 -20.28
C TRP A 172 12.21 -18.53 -18.96
N LEU A 173 11.18 -19.16 -18.42
CA LEU A 173 10.56 -18.78 -17.15
C LEU A 173 11.46 -19.19 -15.98
N ASP A 174 11.99 -20.40 -16.04
CA ASP A 174 12.93 -20.95 -15.07
C ASP A 174 14.21 -20.12 -14.98
N ARG A 175 14.76 -19.69 -16.13
CA ARG A 175 15.88 -18.74 -16.15
C ARG A 175 15.54 -17.43 -15.44
N GLN A 176 14.37 -16.86 -15.70
CA GLN A 176 13.96 -15.60 -15.08
C GLN A 176 13.71 -15.76 -13.58
N LEU A 177 13.07 -16.84 -13.15
CA LEU A 177 12.86 -17.15 -11.74
C LEU A 177 14.20 -17.37 -11.02
N THR A 178 15.16 -18.05 -11.64
CA THR A 178 16.50 -18.25 -11.07
C THR A 178 17.21 -16.92 -10.82
N ILE A 179 17.14 -15.97 -11.78
CA ILE A 179 17.68 -14.62 -11.61
C ILE A 179 17.01 -13.90 -10.43
N LEU A 180 15.67 -13.92 -10.39
CA LEU A 180 14.90 -13.26 -9.34
C LEU A 180 15.14 -13.89 -7.96
N VAL A 181 15.20 -15.22 -7.86
CA VAL A 181 15.50 -15.93 -6.61
C VAL A 181 16.90 -15.59 -6.12
N THR A 182 17.89 -15.55 -7.01
CA THR A 182 19.27 -15.15 -6.67
C THR A 182 19.32 -13.70 -6.18
N PHE A 183 18.59 -12.79 -6.83
CA PHE A 183 18.49 -11.39 -6.42
C PHE A 183 17.81 -11.20 -5.06
N PHE A 184 16.71 -11.91 -4.81
CA PHE A 184 15.93 -11.78 -3.57
C PHE A 184 16.47 -12.63 -2.41
N ALA A 185 17.36 -13.59 -2.64
CA ALA A 185 17.99 -14.39 -1.58
C ALA A 185 18.55 -13.55 -0.41
N PRO A 186 19.41 -12.53 -0.63
CA PRO A 186 19.93 -11.70 0.47
C PRO A 186 18.88 -10.83 1.17
N VAL A 187 17.73 -10.57 0.52
CA VAL A 187 16.61 -9.75 1.05
C VAL A 187 15.89 -10.49 2.19
N VAL A 188 15.75 -11.82 2.05
CA VAL A 188 15.04 -12.66 3.02
C VAL A 188 15.99 -13.34 4.01
N TYR A 189 17.30 -13.31 3.74
CA TYR A 189 18.33 -13.81 4.65
C TYR A 189 18.50 -12.89 5.86
N ARG A 190 18.27 -13.40 7.08
CA ARG A 190 18.16 -12.59 8.30
C ARG A 190 19.46 -11.96 8.81
N GLU A 191 20.61 -12.36 8.31
CA GLU A 191 21.90 -11.88 8.79
C GLU A 191 22.39 -10.61 8.07
N THR A 192 21.61 -10.09 7.12
CA THR A 192 22.01 -8.94 6.29
C THR A 192 21.60 -7.60 6.90
N GLY A 193 22.20 -7.24 8.03
CA GLY A 193 22.26 -5.88 8.60
C GLY A 193 21.24 -4.82 8.12
N ALA A 194 21.71 -3.77 7.44
CA ALA A 194 20.89 -2.66 6.98
C ALA A 194 19.86 -3.06 5.88
N LEU A 195 20.18 -4.07 5.06
CA LEU A 195 19.27 -4.63 4.05
C LEU A 195 18.02 -5.19 4.72
N THR A 196 18.16 -5.99 5.77
CA THR A 196 17.04 -6.56 6.52
C THR A 196 16.11 -5.48 7.05
N LEU A 197 16.65 -4.37 7.57
CA LEU A 197 15.85 -3.22 8.02
C LEU A 197 15.14 -2.55 6.83
N LEU A 198 15.86 -2.29 5.73
CA LEU A 198 15.26 -1.73 4.52
C LEU A 198 14.14 -2.63 3.97
N SER A 199 14.32 -3.95 3.94
CA SER A 199 13.34 -4.92 3.43
C SER A 199 12.09 -4.98 4.30
N ARG A 200 12.24 -4.90 5.63
CA ARG A 200 11.10 -4.82 6.57
C ARG A 200 10.30 -3.54 6.36
N TYR A 201 10.97 -2.40 6.26
CA TYR A 201 10.31 -1.14 5.90
C TYR A 201 9.67 -1.22 4.51
N GLY A 202 10.39 -1.78 3.55
CA GLY A 202 10.02 -1.88 2.15
C GLY A 202 8.76 -2.71 1.93
N ILE A 203 8.59 -3.84 2.64
CA ILE A 203 7.40 -4.68 2.45
C ILE A 203 6.11 -3.93 2.76
N GLY A 204 6.14 -3.06 3.78
CA GLY A 204 4.95 -2.32 4.16
C GLY A 204 4.67 -1.13 3.26
N GLN A 205 5.71 -0.38 2.89
CA GLN A 205 5.57 0.71 1.92
C GLN A 205 5.09 0.17 0.57
N PHE A 206 5.76 -0.85 0.05
CA PHE A 206 5.46 -1.43 -1.24
C PHE A 206 4.08 -2.11 -1.26
N GLY A 207 3.72 -2.88 -0.22
CA GLY A 207 2.38 -3.46 -0.12
C GLY A 207 1.28 -2.39 0.00
N GLY A 208 1.56 -1.28 0.70
CA GLY A 208 0.68 -0.13 0.76
C GLY A 208 0.49 0.52 -0.60
N ALA A 209 1.59 0.76 -1.31
CA ALA A 209 1.61 1.34 -2.66
C ALA A 209 0.86 0.46 -3.64
N TRP A 210 1.14 -0.85 -3.64
CA TRP A 210 0.46 -1.84 -4.46
C TRP A 210 -1.06 -1.82 -4.22
N THR A 211 -1.49 -1.81 -2.95
CA THR A 211 -2.92 -1.73 -2.61
C THR A 211 -3.57 -0.48 -3.20
N LEU A 212 -2.92 0.68 -3.09
CA LEU A 212 -3.44 1.94 -3.63
C LEU A 212 -3.47 1.95 -5.16
N ILE A 213 -2.47 1.36 -5.83
CA ILE A 213 -2.44 1.22 -7.30
C ILE A 213 -3.58 0.30 -7.76
N VAL A 214 -3.79 -0.83 -7.09
CA VAL A 214 -4.90 -1.75 -7.40
C VAL A 214 -6.25 -1.05 -7.19
N MET A 215 -6.42 -0.36 -6.06
CA MET A 215 -7.63 0.42 -5.77
C MET A 215 -7.89 1.48 -6.84
N GLU A 216 -6.85 2.21 -7.28
CA GLU A 216 -7.00 3.23 -8.31
C GLU A 216 -7.30 2.61 -9.70
N GLY A 217 -6.72 1.46 -10.02
CA GLY A 217 -7.04 0.70 -11.23
C GLY A 217 -8.49 0.21 -11.28
N MET A 218 -9.11 -0.03 -10.12
CA MET A 218 -10.51 -0.49 -9.97
C MET A 218 -11.56 0.63 -10.07
N ARG A 219 -11.14 1.90 -10.12
CA ARG A 219 -12.07 3.05 -10.25
C ARG A 219 -12.92 2.92 -11.51
N ALA A 220 -14.21 3.22 -11.42
CA ALA A 220 -15.14 3.12 -12.55
C ALA A 220 -14.65 3.89 -13.80
N GLY A 221 -14.06 5.08 -13.61
CA GLY A 221 -13.53 5.91 -14.69
C GLY A 221 -12.27 5.35 -15.37
N ASN A 222 -11.59 4.38 -14.75
CA ASN A 222 -10.40 3.72 -15.27
C ASN A 222 -10.70 2.42 -16.02
N ARG A 223 -11.96 1.95 -16.01
CA ARG A 223 -12.37 0.70 -16.65
C ARG A 223 -11.94 0.66 -18.12
N TRP A 224 -11.32 -0.45 -18.53
CA TRP A 224 -10.81 -0.71 -19.89
C TRP A 224 -9.64 0.18 -20.34
N ARG A 225 -9.06 0.98 -19.44
CA ARG A 225 -7.85 1.76 -19.75
C ARG A 225 -6.61 0.98 -19.36
N ALA A 226 -5.46 1.33 -19.95
CA ALA A 226 -4.16 0.75 -19.62
C ALA A 226 -3.92 0.70 -18.08
N VAL A 227 -4.35 1.75 -17.38
CA VAL A 227 -4.20 1.85 -15.92
C VAL A 227 -5.03 0.85 -15.10
N SER A 228 -6.04 0.22 -15.69
CA SER A 228 -6.83 -0.84 -15.04
C SER A 228 -6.19 -2.22 -15.13
N PHE A 229 -5.19 -2.43 -16.00
CA PHE A 229 -4.49 -3.71 -16.17
C PHE A 229 -3.35 -3.85 -15.15
N VAL A 230 -3.71 -3.82 -13.87
CA VAL A 230 -2.74 -3.78 -12.76
C VAL A 230 -1.87 -5.02 -12.66
N ALA A 231 -2.35 -6.23 -13.02
CA ALA A 231 -1.52 -7.43 -13.06
C ALA A 231 -0.41 -7.33 -14.11
N THR A 232 -0.72 -6.85 -15.32
CA THR A 232 0.27 -6.65 -16.39
C THR A 232 1.32 -5.63 -15.96
N MET A 233 0.87 -4.48 -15.43
CA MET A 233 1.78 -3.47 -14.90
C MET A 233 2.65 -4.02 -13.77
N GLY A 234 2.09 -4.85 -12.88
CA GLY A 234 2.84 -5.47 -11.80
C GLY A 234 3.90 -6.46 -12.27
N LEU A 235 3.57 -7.30 -13.25
CA LEU A 235 4.55 -8.21 -13.85
C LEU A 235 5.68 -7.45 -14.57
N ILE A 236 5.38 -6.30 -15.17
CA ILE A 236 6.40 -5.42 -15.77
C ILE A 236 7.34 -4.89 -14.68
N PHE A 237 6.83 -4.34 -13.57
CA PHE A 237 7.72 -3.80 -12.55
C PHE A 237 8.52 -4.87 -11.82
N GLN A 238 8.01 -6.11 -11.75
CA GLN A 238 8.72 -7.21 -11.13
C GLN A 238 9.98 -7.59 -11.93
N ASN A 239 9.95 -7.39 -13.25
CA ASN A 239 11.04 -7.74 -14.16
C ASN A 239 11.91 -6.55 -14.57
N ILE A 240 11.38 -5.33 -14.50
CA ILE A 240 12.12 -4.10 -14.76
C ILE A 240 12.51 -3.47 -13.43
N SER A 241 11.58 -2.75 -12.79
CA SER A 241 11.74 -2.18 -11.46
C SER A 241 10.49 -1.36 -11.12
N TYR A 242 10.13 -1.32 -9.85
CA TYR A 242 9.05 -0.48 -9.34
C TYR A 242 9.29 1.01 -9.63
N THR A 243 10.52 1.51 -9.47
CA THR A 243 10.87 2.90 -9.75
C THR A 243 10.85 3.29 -11.23
N VAL A 244 10.95 2.34 -12.17
CA VAL A 244 10.82 2.65 -13.60
C VAL A 244 9.34 2.60 -14.00
N THR A 245 8.66 1.53 -13.63
CA THR A 245 7.31 1.26 -14.14
C THR A 245 6.24 2.13 -13.49
N VAL A 246 6.32 2.40 -12.17
CA VAL A 246 5.28 3.18 -11.47
C VAL A 246 5.19 4.63 -11.97
N PRO A 247 6.26 5.40 -12.12
CA PRO A 247 6.15 6.77 -12.63
C PRO A 247 5.55 6.82 -14.04
N ILE A 248 5.87 5.86 -14.90
CA ILE A 248 5.27 5.72 -16.24
C ILE A 248 3.76 5.44 -16.12
N TRP A 249 3.37 4.50 -15.27
CA TRP A 249 1.95 4.19 -15.03
C TRP A 249 1.19 5.41 -14.50
N LEU A 250 1.77 6.16 -13.57
CA LEU A 250 1.19 7.39 -13.02
C LEU A 250 1.09 8.49 -14.10
N PHE A 251 2.09 8.61 -14.96
CA PHE A 251 2.07 9.53 -16.09
C PHE A 251 0.93 9.19 -17.06
N LEU A 252 0.80 7.91 -17.44
CA LEU A 252 -0.32 7.43 -18.25
C LEU A 252 -1.67 7.66 -17.56
N HIS A 253 -1.74 7.48 -16.25
CA HIS A 253 -2.93 7.80 -15.46
C HIS A 253 -3.29 9.28 -15.56
N LEU A 254 -2.34 10.20 -15.37
CA LEU A 254 -2.61 11.64 -15.44
C LEU A 254 -3.01 12.11 -16.86
N LEU A 255 -2.56 11.43 -17.91
CA LEU A 255 -2.92 11.76 -19.30
C LEU A 255 -4.29 11.18 -19.69
N THR A 256 -4.56 9.93 -19.33
CA THR A 256 -5.68 9.16 -19.89
C THR A 256 -6.87 9.01 -18.96
N SER A 257 -6.66 9.12 -17.65
CA SER A 257 -7.72 8.90 -16.67
C SER A 257 -8.64 10.12 -16.54
N PRO A 258 -9.97 9.93 -16.65
CA PRO A 258 -10.94 10.95 -16.26
C PRO A 258 -10.85 11.31 -14.78
N VAL A 259 -10.49 10.37 -13.91
CA VAL A 259 -10.41 10.59 -12.45
C VAL A 259 -9.19 11.42 -12.02
N ALA A 260 -8.27 11.68 -12.95
CA ALA A 260 -7.11 12.54 -12.72
C ALA A 260 -7.35 14.02 -13.07
N ARG A 261 -8.47 14.35 -13.73
CA ARG A 261 -8.76 15.72 -14.18
C ARG A 261 -9.54 16.48 -13.10
N PRO A 262 -9.36 17.82 -13.00
CA PRO A 262 -10.27 18.65 -12.25
C PRO A 262 -11.69 18.48 -12.80
N PHE A 263 -12.65 18.15 -11.95
CA PHE A 263 -14.04 18.00 -12.30
C PHE A 263 -14.67 19.37 -12.54
N PRO A 264 -15.34 19.61 -13.69
CA PRO A 264 -16.17 20.80 -13.85
C PRO A 264 -17.30 20.76 -12.82
N SER A 265 -17.54 21.87 -12.11
CA SER A 265 -18.52 22.03 -11.03
C SER A 265 -19.98 21.69 -11.39
N ASN A 266 -20.25 21.40 -12.67
CA ASN A 266 -21.61 21.24 -13.21
C ASN A 266 -21.85 19.83 -13.79
N SER A 267 -20.97 18.86 -13.50
CA SER A 267 -21.05 17.51 -14.07
C SER A 267 -21.29 16.45 -12.99
N ILE A 268 -22.55 16.08 -12.81
CA ILE A 268 -23.01 14.94 -11.99
C ILE A 268 -22.28 13.63 -12.38
N HIS A 269 -21.81 13.52 -13.64
CA HIS A 269 -21.13 12.35 -14.18
C HIS A 269 -19.64 12.26 -13.78
N ALA A 270 -19.05 13.35 -13.28
CA ALA A 270 -17.65 13.42 -12.93
C ALA A 270 -17.32 12.67 -11.62
N ASN A 271 -18.26 12.67 -10.67
CA ASN A 271 -18.07 12.10 -9.33
C ASN A 271 -18.27 10.57 -9.27
N SER A 272 -19.05 9.99 -10.18
CA SER A 272 -19.27 8.53 -10.24
C SER A 272 -18.04 7.76 -10.74
N GLY A 273 -17.16 8.41 -11.51
CA GLY A 273 -15.92 7.83 -12.01
C GLY A 273 -14.95 7.41 -10.91
N LEU A 274 -14.99 8.06 -9.75
CA LEU A 274 -14.17 7.68 -8.59
C LEU A 274 -14.73 6.48 -7.82
N LEU A 275 -15.96 6.05 -8.08
CA LEU A 275 -16.57 4.98 -7.29
C LEU A 275 -15.96 3.62 -7.66
N ILE A 276 -15.92 2.76 -6.66
CA ILE A 276 -15.53 1.36 -6.76
C ILE A 276 -16.69 0.55 -6.19
N ASP A 277 -16.95 -0.64 -6.76
CA ASP A 277 -17.94 -1.57 -6.24
C ASP A 277 -17.64 -1.86 -4.74
N PRO A 278 -18.63 -1.76 -3.84
CA PRO A 278 -18.44 -2.02 -2.42
C PRO A 278 -17.78 -3.38 -2.11
N TRP A 279 -18.09 -4.42 -2.88
CA TRP A 279 -17.45 -5.73 -2.71
C TRP A 279 -15.97 -5.68 -3.00
N ASP A 280 -15.57 -4.98 -4.06
CA ASP A 280 -14.16 -4.86 -4.44
C ASP A 280 -13.37 -4.14 -3.33
N LEU A 281 -13.95 -3.11 -2.70
CA LEU A 281 -13.34 -2.42 -1.54
C LEU A 281 -13.19 -3.30 -0.31
N VAL A 282 -14.23 -4.08 0.03
CA VAL A 282 -14.19 -4.99 1.19
C VAL A 282 -13.19 -6.11 0.97
N ILE A 283 -13.08 -6.63 -0.25
CA ILE A 283 -12.26 -7.79 -0.58
C ILE A 283 -10.79 -7.43 -0.78
N LEU A 284 -10.50 -6.22 -1.26
CA LEU A 284 -9.15 -5.81 -1.65
C LEU A 284 -8.08 -6.02 -0.57
N PRO A 285 -8.26 -5.62 0.71
CA PRO A 285 -7.28 -5.89 1.76
C PRO A 285 -6.94 -7.38 1.90
N TYR A 286 -7.94 -8.26 1.78
CA TYR A 286 -7.74 -9.71 1.85
C TYR A 286 -7.04 -10.26 0.62
N SER A 287 -7.36 -9.73 -0.57
CA SER A 287 -6.66 -10.10 -1.79
C SER A 287 -5.17 -9.81 -1.68
N VAL A 288 -4.81 -8.60 -1.22
CA VAL A 288 -3.41 -8.22 -1.01
C VAL A 288 -2.77 -9.04 0.12
N ALA A 289 -3.49 -9.30 1.21
CA ALA A 289 -2.96 -10.12 2.30
C ALA A 289 -2.60 -11.54 1.83
N ILE A 290 -3.46 -12.20 1.06
CA ILE A 290 -3.24 -13.58 0.60
C ILE A 290 -2.21 -13.64 -0.53
N SER A 291 -2.23 -12.68 -1.46
CA SER A 291 -1.37 -12.72 -2.64
C SER A 291 0.03 -12.15 -2.43
N PHE A 292 0.18 -11.19 -1.51
CA PHE A 292 1.43 -10.48 -1.28
C PHE A 292 1.96 -10.71 0.14
N LEU A 293 1.18 -10.39 1.19
CA LEU A 293 1.71 -10.47 2.56
C LEU A 293 2.02 -11.90 2.99
N LEU A 294 1.10 -12.84 2.76
CA LEU A 294 1.30 -14.24 3.14
C LEU A 294 2.52 -14.85 2.42
N PRO A 295 2.65 -14.76 1.08
CA PRO A 295 3.87 -15.20 0.40
C PRO A 295 5.14 -14.51 0.90
N SER A 296 5.06 -13.22 1.28
CA SER A 296 6.21 -12.49 1.84
C SER A 296 6.66 -13.06 3.18
N ILE A 297 5.71 -13.44 4.04
CA ILE A 297 5.99 -14.10 5.32
C ILE A 297 6.58 -15.49 5.08
N LEU A 298 6.04 -16.24 4.11
CA LEU A 298 6.53 -17.57 3.77
C LEU A 298 7.97 -17.55 3.25
N MET A 299 8.32 -16.63 2.34
CA MET A 299 9.70 -16.50 1.87
C MET A 299 10.66 -15.99 2.96
N ALA A 300 10.16 -15.37 4.03
CA ALA A 300 10.96 -14.92 5.16
C ALA A 300 11.15 -15.98 6.27
N LEU A 301 10.59 -17.19 6.10
CA LEU A 301 10.80 -18.30 7.03
C LEU A 301 12.27 -18.72 7.06
N HIS A 302 12.77 -19.07 8.23
CA HIS A 302 14.20 -19.38 8.40
C HIS A 302 14.58 -20.68 7.71
N HIS A 303 15.72 -20.61 7.07
CA HIS A 303 16.37 -21.73 6.41
C HIS A 303 17.76 -21.91 7.05
N PRO A 304 18.23 -23.15 7.34
CA PRO A 304 17.53 -24.44 7.22
C PRO A 304 16.65 -24.82 8.41
N SER A 305 16.56 -23.98 9.44
CA SER A 305 15.96 -24.35 10.72
C SER A 305 14.45 -24.60 10.69
N VAL A 306 13.70 -23.88 9.83
CA VAL A 306 12.23 -24.04 9.70
C VAL A 306 11.86 -24.72 8.39
N VAL A 307 12.52 -24.34 7.29
CA VAL A 307 12.30 -24.93 5.96
C VAL A 307 13.63 -25.30 5.32
N SER A 308 13.64 -26.32 4.45
CA SER A 308 14.84 -26.70 3.68
C SER A 308 15.26 -25.61 2.69
N THR A 309 16.52 -25.59 2.24
CA THR A 309 17.04 -24.57 1.29
C THR A 309 16.25 -24.56 0.00
N ARG A 310 15.97 -25.76 -0.50
CA ARG A 310 15.19 -25.95 -1.71
C ARG A 310 13.77 -25.38 -1.55
N THR A 311 13.13 -25.65 -0.42
CA THR A 311 11.79 -25.10 -0.12
C THR A 311 11.84 -23.59 -0.02
N HIS A 312 12.86 -23.02 0.63
CA HIS A 312 13.03 -21.58 0.74
C HIS A 312 13.14 -20.91 -0.64
N GLN A 313 13.97 -21.46 -1.54
CA GLN A 313 14.09 -21.00 -2.93
C GLN A 313 12.74 -21.07 -3.69
N GLN A 314 11.97 -22.14 -3.49
CA GLN A 314 10.63 -22.28 -4.08
C GLN A 314 9.64 -21.25 -3.55
N LEU A 315 9.73 -20.87 -2.27
CA LEU A 315 8.89 -19.82 -1.69
C LEU A 315 9.23 -18.44 -2.25
N ILE A 316 10.52 -18.15 -2.45
CA ILE A 316 10.96 -16.92 -3.15
C ILE A 316 10.44 -16.90 -4.59
N ALA A 317 10.53 -18.02 -5.32
CA ALA A 317 10.03 -18.13 -6.69
C ALA A 317 8.49 -17.97 -6.75
N PHE A 318 7.76 -18.58 -5.81
CA PHE A 318 6.31 -18.49 -5.71
C PHE A 318 5.83 -17.04 -5.43
N TRP A 319 6.62 -16.26 -4.71
CA TRP A 319 6.33 -14.85 -4.45
C TRP A 319 6.45 -13.96 -5.70
N GLN A 320 7.33 -14.28 -6.65
CA GLN A 320 7.62 -13.41 -7.81
C GLN A 320 6.35 -12.97 -8.60
N PRO A 321 5.42 -13.86 -8.97
CA PRO A 321 4.20 -13.47 -9.67
C PRO A 321 3.07 -12.95 -8.75
N PHE A 322 3.36 -12.38 -7.57
CA PHE A 322 2.33 -11.83 -6.66
C PHE A 322 1.33 -10.86 -7.31
N PRO A 323 1.66 -10.04 -8.34
CA PRO A 323 0.67 -9.18 -8.97
C PRO A 323 -0.44 -9.97 -9.67
N LEU A 324 -0.07 -11.11 -10.28
CA LEU A 324 -1.00 -12.04 -10.88
C LEU A 324 -1.82 -12.75 -9.80
N TRP A 325 -1.18 -13.19 -8.71
CA TRP A 325 -1.86 -13.75 -7.54
C TRP A 325 -2.88 -12.78 -6.95
N THR A 326 -2.61 -11.47 -6.98
CA THR A 326 -3.54 -10.45 -6.47
C THR A 326 -4.85 -10.48 -7.25
N VAL A 327 -4.79 -10.44 -8.59
CA VAL A 327 -5.98 -10.44 -9.44
C VAL A 327 -6.72 -11.77 -9.36
N ILE A 328 -5.99 -12.89 -9.35
CA ILE A 328 -6.58 -14.23 -9.22
C ILE A 328 -7.29 -14.38 -7.86
N ALA A 329 -6.61 -14.06 -6.75
CA ALA A 329 -7.19 -14.11 -5.42
C ALA A 329 -8.42 -13.20 -5.31
N HIS A 330 -8.36 -11.98 -5.87
CA HIS A 330 -9.47 -11.05 -5.87
C HIS A 330 -10.70 -11.61 -6.60
N PHE A 331 -10.49 -12.18 -7.79
CA PHE A 331 -11.55 -12.82 -8.57
C PHE A 331 -12.24 -13.95 -7.79
N PHE A 332 -11.46 -14.87 -7.22
CA PHE A 332 -12.01 -15.99 -6.46
C PHE A 332 -12.70 -15.56 -5.18
N LEU A 333 -12.07 -14.67 -4.39
CA LEU A 333 -12.67 -14.14 -3.16
C LEU A 333 -14.01 -13.46 -3.44
N ARG A 334 -14.10 -12.68 -4.51
CA ARG A 334 -15.33 -12.02 -4.93
C ARG A 334 -16.40 -13.01 -5.35
N GLY A 335 -16.04 -14.02 -6.15
CA GLY A 335 -16.96 -15.08 -6.56
C GLY A 335 -17.52 -15.83 -5.35
N THR A 336 -16.63 -16.31 -4.46
CA THR A 336 -17.01 -17.05 -3.26
C THR A 336 -17.86 -16.22 -2.30
N ALA A 337 -17.48 -14.97 -2.03
CA ALA A 337 -18.23 -14.11 -1.12
C ALA A 337 -19.65 -13.82 -1.63
N ARG A 338 -19.82 -13.57 -2.93
CA ARG A 338 -21.14 -13.37 -3.55
C ARG A 338 -21.98 -14.63 -3.55
N TRP A 339 -21.38 -15.78 -3.85
CA TRP A 339 -22.06 -17.07 -3.80
C TRP A 339 -22.55 -17.40 -2.39
N LEU A 340 -21.69 -17.25 -1.37
CA LEU A 340 -22.07 -17.46 0.03
C LEU A 340 -23.19 -16.49 0.46
N SER A 341 -23.09 -15.21 0.11
CA SER A 341 -24.14 -14.23 0.39
C SER A 341 -25.47 -14.62 -0.25
N GLY A 342 -25.46 -15.12 -1.48
CA GLY A 342 -26.65 -15.65 -2.16
C GLY A 342 -27.30 -16.82 -1.42
N ILE A 343 -26.51 -17.75 -0.87
CA ILE A 343 -27.02 -18.89 -0.07
C ILE A 343 -27.66 -18.42 1.23
N PHE A 344 -27.03 -17.49 1.94
CA PHE A 344 -27.53 -17.04 3.25
C PHE A 344 -28.61 -15.95 3.17
N HIS A 345 -28.78 -15.27 2.03
CA HIS A 345 -29.78 -14.21 1.87
C HIS A 345 -31.02 -14.63 1.05
N SER A 346 -30.95 -15.75 0.32
CA SER A 346 -32.13 -16.36 -0.32
C SER A 346 -33.18 -16.84 0.70
N THR A 347 -32.84 -16.90 1.99
CA THR A 347 -33.75 -17.21 3.11
C THR A 347 -34.40 -15.98 3.76
N ARG A 348 -34.07 -14.73 3.35
CA ARG A 348 -34.58 -13.50 4.00
C ARG A 348 -35.51 -12.65 3.13
N THR A 349 -35.84 -13.07 1.91
CA THR A 349 -36.75 -12.33 1.04
C THR A 349 -38.21 -12.57 1.41
N LYS A 350 -38.72 -11.82 2.39
CA LYS A 350 -40.14 -11.43 2.44
C LYS A 350 -40.48 -10.16 3.25
N GLN A 351 -39.54 -9.47 3.89
CA GLN A 351 -39.92 -8.43 4.87
C GLN A 351 -39.01 -7.19 4.98
N ASP A 352 -38.47 -6.65 3.88
CA ASP A 352 -37.66 -5.41 4.00
C ASP A 352 -37.70 -4.51 2.75
N THR A 353 -38.89 -4.26 2.21
CA THR A 353 -39.12 -3.26 1.13
C THR A 353 -39.17 -1.81 1.64
N SER A 354 -38.93 -1.55 2.93
CA SER A 354 -39.07 -0.21 3.53
C SER A 354 -37.77 0.47 3.94
N ARG A 355 -36.59 -0.15 3.72
CA ARG A 355 -35.32 0.51 4.04
C ARG A 355 -34.93 1.49 2.93
N PRO A 356 -34.77 2.80 3.22
CA PRO A 356 -34.33 3.77 2.23
C PRO A 356 -32.95 3.35 1.71
N THR A 357 -32.84 3.25 0.38
CA THR A 357 -31.58 2.89 -0.29
C THR A 357 -30.51 3.90 0.12
N GLU A 358 -29.49 3.45 0.86
CA GLU A 358 -28.38 4.33 1.23
C GLU A 358 -27.79 4.96 -0.03
N ALA A 359 -27.57 6.28 -0.01
CA ALA A 359 -26.98 6.99 -1.13
C ALA A 359 -25.67 6.29 -1.54
N PRO A 360 -25.41 6.01 -2.83
CA PRO A 360 -24.27 5.20 -3.29
C PRO A 360 -22.90 5.65 -2.73
N GLY A 361 -22.72 6.96 -2.50
CA GLY A 361 -21.49 7.51 -1.92
C GLY A 361 -21.33 7.27 -0.40
N ALA A 362 -22.39 6.91 0.33
CA ALA A 362 -22.32 6.66 1.77
C ALA A 362 -21.69 5.30 2.09
N SER A 363 -22.16 4.25 1.42
CA SER A 363 -21.58 2.90 1.50
C SER A 363 -20.14 2.87 0.98
N TYR A 364 -19.85 3.60 -0.11
CA TYR A 364 -18.50 3.71 -0.68
C TYR A 364 -17.44 4.13 0.34
N LEU A 365 -17.59 5.29 0.99
CA LEU A 365 -16.55 5.80 1.89
C LEU A 365 -16.40 4.95 3.15
N SER A 366 -17.49 4.35 3.63
CA SER A 366 -17.45 3.40 4.73
C SER A 366 -16.49 2.25 4.40
N ASN A 367 -16.64 1.66 3.21
CA ASN A 367 -15.79 0.56 2.76
C ASN A 367 -14.36 1.01 2.41
N ALA A 368 -14.21 2.14 1.70
CA ALA A 368 -12.90 2.67 1.34
C ALA A 368 -12.04 2.98 2.57
N LYS A 369 -12.65 3.43 3.68
CA LYS A 369 -11.96 3.69 4.96
C LYS A 369 -11.16 2.47 5.43
N HIS A 370 -11.70 1.26 5.23
CA HIS A 370 -11.04 0.03 5.64
C HIS A 370 -9.80 -0.27 4.78
N VAL A 371 -9.86 0.01 3.48
CA VAL A 371 -8.69 -0.11 2.59
C VAL A 371 -7.57 0.86 3.03
N TYR A 372 -7.89 2.13 3.26
CA TYR A 372 -6.89 3.11 3.72
C TYR A 372 -6.34 2.79 5.11
N ARG A 373 -7.19 2.31 6.04
CA ARG A 373 -6.74 1.83 7.35
C ARG A 373 -5.79 0.63 7.24
N PHE A 374 -6.08 -0.31 6.34
CA PHE A 374 -5.19 -1.44 6.05
C PHE A 374 -3.83 -0.96 5.52
N VAL A 375 -3.83 -0.03 4.55
CA VAL A 375 -2.59 0.57 4.02
C VAL A 375 -1.79 1.28 5.12
N LEU A 376 -2.45 2.11 5.93
CA LEU A 376 -1.80 2.81 7.04
C LEU A 376 -1.25 1.85 8.08
N PHE A 377 -1.99 0.82 8.46
CA PHE A 377 -1.52 -0.21 9.38
C PHE A 377 -0.26 -0.88 8.86
N LEU A 378 -0.26 -1.30 7.59
CA LEU A 378 0.87 -1.96 6.97
C LEU A 378 2.11 -1.05 6.91
N CYS A 379 1.91 0.22 6.56
CA CYS A 379 2.97 1.22 6.50
C CYS A 379 3.55 1.55 7.89
N ILE A 380 2.71 1.82 8.89
CA ILE A 380 3.13 2.20 10.24
C ILE A 380 3.80 1.03 10.96
N SER A 381 3.21 -0.17 10.89
CA SER A 381 3.71 -1.37 11.59
C SER A 381 5.09 -1.82 11.12
N THR A 382 5.50 -1.46 9.90
CA THR A 382 6.81 -1.76 9.35
C THR A 382 7.79 -0.59 9.45
N HIS A 383 7.30 0.63 9.23
CA HIS A 383 8.11 1.83 9.27
C HIS A 383 8.58 2.18 10.67
N VAL A 384 7.68 2.28 11.65
CA VAL A 384 8.02 2.76 13.00
C VAL A 384 9.07 1.87 13.67
N PRO A 385 8.96 0.52 13.68
CA PRO A 385 9.99 -0.31 14.30
C PRO A 385 11.35 -0.17 13.60
N THR A 386 11.36 -0.11 12.27
CA THR A 386 12.61 0.06 11.50
C THR A 386 13.24 1.42 11.76
N PHE A 387 12.44 2.48 11.78
CA PHE A 387 12.88 3.85 12.01
C PHE A 387 13.43 4.03 13.43
N VAL A 388 12.75 3.49 14.44
CA VAL A 388 13.23 3.49 15.83
C VAL A 388 14.56 2.74 15.94
N LEU A 389 14.68 1.54 15.36
CA LEU A 389 15.93 0.78 15.42
C LEU A 389 17.09 1.50 14.73
N ALA A 390 16.84 2.20 13.63
CA ALA A 390 17.89 2.92 12.90
C ALA A 390 18.33 4.24 13.59
N LEU A 391 17.55 4.74 14.55
CA LEU A 391 17.88 5.92 15.36
C LEU A 391 18.39 5.57 16.77
N LEU A 392 18.03 4.40 17.29
CA LEU A 392 18.41 3.96 18.62
C LEU A 392 19.88 3.49 18.61
N PRO A 393 20.75 3.99 19.49
CA PRO A 393 22.10 3.45 19.60
C PRO A 393 22.05 2.00 20.12
N ALA A 394 22.87 1.11 19.57
CA ALA A 394 22.90 -0.30 19.94
C ALA A 394 23.05 -0.55 21.46
N GLY A 395 23.80 0.31 22.15
CA GLY A 395 23.98 0.22 23.61
C GLY A 395 22.73 0.51 24.45
N ALA A 396 21.67 1.09 23.87
CA ALA A 396 20.39 1.28 24.53
C ALA A 396 19.47 0.05 24.43
N VAL A 397 19.84 -0.95 23.61
CA VAL A 397 19.11 -2.22 23.53
C VAL A 397 19.53 -3.12 24.70
N PRO A 398 18.59 -3.71 25.45
CA PRO A 398 18.92 -4.63 26.53
C PRO A 398 19.81 -5.79 26.05
N ALA A 399 20.81 -6.16 26.85
CA ALA A 399 21.73 -7.26 26.54
C ALA A 399 21.03 -8.61 26.34
N SER A 400 19.81 -8.78 26.86
CA SER A 400 18.95 -9.95 26.63
C SER A 400 18.40 -10.06 25.20
N MET A 401 18.57 -9.04 24.35
CA MET A 401 18.07 -8.99 22.98
C MET A 401 19.20 -8.77 21.95
N PRO A 402 20.17 -9.70 21.83
CA PRO A 402 21.35 -9.51 20.98
C PRO A 402 21.02 -9.35 19.50
N SER A 403 19.99 -10.03 19.00
CA SER A 403 19.52 -9.90 17.61
C SER A 403 18.95 -8.52 17.31
N LEU A 404 18.32 -7.88 18.30
CA LEU A 404 17.81 -6.52 18.18
C LEU A 404 18.95 -5.50 18.27
N ALA A 405 19.93 -5.74 19.13
CA ALA A 405 21.12 -4.91 19.26
C ALA A 405 21.96 -4.91 17.97
N ALA A 406 22.08 -6.07 17.31
CA ALA A 406 22.73 -6.20 16.01
C ALA A 406 22.04 -5.34 14.94
N LEU A 407 20.70 -5.35 14.88
CA LEU A 407 19.97 -4.49 13.96
C LEU A 407 20.12 -2.99 14.30
N ALA A 408 20.10 -2.63 15.59
CA ALA A 408 20.29 -1.25 16.05
C ALA A 408 21.75 -0.75 15.89
N SER A 409 22.69 -1.61 15.49
CA SER A 409 24.05 -1.17 15.15
C SER A 409 24.13 -0.41 13.82
N HIS A 410 23.08 -0.50 13.00
CA HIS A 410 22.98 0.21 11.73
C HIS A 410 22.40 1.61 11.91
N SER A 411 23.06 2.59 11.29
CA SER A 411 22.61 3.98 11.30
C SER A 411 21.43 4.20 10.35
N PHE A 412 20.65 5.25 10.61
CA PHE A 412 19.62 5.77 9.69
C PHE A 412 20.12 5.88 8.24
N ALA A 413 21.32 6.45 8.04
CA ALA A 413 21.88 6.61 6.70
C ALA A 413 22.14 5.25 6.03
N SER A 414 22.69 4.27 6.77
CA SER A 414 22.97 2.95 6.21
C SER A 414 21.69 2.19 5.81
N VAL A 415 20.54 2.49 6.43
CA VAL A 415 19.27 1.83 6.10
C VAL A 415 18.55 2.54 4.95
N TYR A 416 18.44 3.87 5.03
CA TYR A 416 17.52 4.67 4.19
C TYR A 416 18.19 5.52 3.11
N VAL A 417 19.50 5.74 3.17
CA VAL A 417 20.18 6.62 2.21
C VAL A 417 20.91 5.74 1.21
N PRO A 418 20.41 5.61 -0.04
CA PRO A 418 21.21 4.97 -1.07
C PRO A 418 22.48 5.79 -1.29
N TYR A 419 23.62 5.13 -1.51
CA TYR A 419 24.83 5.86 -1.81
C TYR A 419 24.68 6.62 -3.14
N PHE A 420 25.37 7.75 -3.23
CA PHE A 420 25.29 8.58 -4.42
C PHE A 420 25.98 7.88 -5.60
N PRO A 421 25.34 7.84 -6.78
CA PRO A 421 25.82 7.11 -7.94
C PRO A 421 27.19 7.60 -8.41
N VAL A 422 28.26 6.90 -8.02
CA VAL A 422 29.58 7.06 -8.62
C VAL A 422 29.83 5.78 -9.44
N PRO A 423 29.87 5.85 -10.79
CA PRO A 423 30.03 4.66 -11.64
C PRO A 423 31.30 3.84 -11.38
N SER A 424 32.29 4.41 -10.69
CA SER A 424 33.52 3.72 -10.29
C SER A 424 33.37 2.86 -9.03
N TYR A 425 32.28 3.01 -8.28
CA TYR A 425 32.04 2.24 -7.06
C TYR A 425 31.71 0.79 -7.40
N ARG A 426 32.40 -0.16 -6.76
CA ARG A 426 32.13 -1.60 -6.87
C ARG A 426 31.63 -2.12 -5.53
N VAL A 427 30.54 -2.87 -5.56
CA VAL A 427 29.95 -3.43 -4.33
C VAL A 427 30.80 -4.59 -3.81
N SER A 428 30.93 -4.68 -2.49
CA SER A 428 31.71 -5.73 -1.82
C SER A 428 30.98 -7.07 -1.75
N SER A 429 29.65 -7.05 -1.85
CA SER A 429 28.80 -8.23 -1.77
C SER A 429 27.52 -8.07 -2.59
N LEU A 430 26.89 -9.20 -2.91
CA LEU A 430 25.57 -9.20 -3.55
C LEU A 430 24.52 -8.49 -2.68
N ALA A 431 24.57 -8.68 -1.36
CA ALA A 431 23.64 -8.06 -0.43
C ALA A 431 23.72 -6.52 -0.46
N GLU A 432 24.93 -5.96 -0.55
CA GLU A 432 25.13 -4.51 -0.66
C GLU A 432 24.57 -3.95 -1.99
N GLY A 433 24.81 -4.67 -3.10
CA GLY A 433 24.25 -4.34 -4.41
C GLY A 433 22.72 -4.34 -4.41
N VAL A 434 22.12 -5.40 -3.85
CA VAL A 434 20.66 -5.54 -3.73
C VAL A 434 20.07 -4.48 -2.79
N HIS A 435 20.73 -4.16 -1.69
CA HIS A 435 20.32 -3.08 -0.78
C HIS A 435 20.25 -1.73 -1.48
N THR A 436 21.30 -1.39 -2.22
CA THR A 436 21.35 -0.15 -2.99
C THR A 436 20.25 -0.11 -4.04
N PHE A 437 20.08 -1.21 -4.79
CA PHE A 437 19.04 -1.32 -5.81
C PHE A 437 17.65 -1.07 -5.19
N LEU A 438 17.32 -1.79 -4.12
CA LEU A 438 16.00 -1.69 -3.47
C LEU A 438 15.76 -0.32 -2.80
N ALA A 439 16.81 0.34 -2.32
CA ALA A 439 16.71 1.69 -1.77
C ALA A 439 16.30 2.68 -2.88
N TRP A 440 17.01 2.67 -4.02
CA TRP A 440 16.64 3.47 -5.19
C TRP A 440 15.22 3.14 -5.68
N ASP A 441 14.92 1.84 -5.78
CA ASP A 441 13.63 1.34 -6.24
C ASP A 441 12.49 1.90 -5.38
N LEU A 442 12.60 1.76 -4.06
CA LEU A 442 11.56 2.17 -3.14
C LEU A 442 11.41 3.70 -3.05
N HIS A 443 12.53 4.44 -2.96
CA HIS A 443 12.49 5.87 -2.71
C HIS A 443 11.97 6.67 -3.91
N ILE A 444 12.47 6.38 -5.11
CA ILE A 444 12.03 7.11 -6.31
C ILE A 444 10.60 6.72 -6.69
N GLY A 445 10.24 5.43 -6.60
CA GLY A 445 8.86 4.99 -6.82
C GLY A 445 7.87 5.60 -5.82
N SER A 446 8.23 5.68 -4.53
CA SER A 446 7.40 6.34 -3.51
C SER A 446 7.29 7.85 -3.73
N THR A 447 8.37 8.50 -4.18
CA THR A 447 8.37 9.93 -4.52
C THR A 447 7.42 10.21 -5.68
N ALA A 448 7.42 9.38 -6.71
CA ALA A 448 6.49 9.51 -7.84
C ALA A 448 5.03 9.40 -7.40
N LEU A 449 4.68 8.43 -6.54
CA LEU A 449 3.35 8.31 -5.96
C LEU A 449 2.97 9.53 -5.11
N LEU A 450 3.92 10.08 -4.35
CA LEU A 450 3.68 11.28 -3.55
C LEU A 450 3.40 12.51 -4.42
N CYS A 451 4.20 12.75 -5.47
CA CYS A 451 3.95 13.82 -6.44
C CYS A 451 2.57 13.69 -7.09
N TRP A 452 2.20 12.47 -7.49
CA TRP A 452 0.90 12.17 -8.06
C TRP A 452 -0.24 12.41 -7.06
N ALA A 453 -0.14 11.91 -5.83
CA ALA A 453 -1.17 12.08 -4.81
C ALA A 453 -1.34 13.54 -4.39
N ILE A 454 -0.25 14.31 -4.30
CA ILE A 454 -0.29 15.76 -4.06
C ILE A 454 -1.09 16.46 -5.16
N LEU A 455 -0.84 16.13 -6.44
CA LEU A 455 -1.60 16.70 -7.55
C LEU A 455 -3.08 16.36 -7.47
N LEU A 456 -3.43 15.09 -7.21
CA LEU A 456 -4.84 14.69 -7.15
C LEU A 456 -5.56 15.29 -5.94
N HIS A 457 -4.88 15.38 -4.80
CA HIS A 457 -5.39 16.08 -3.62
C HIS A 457 -5.58 17.58 -3.89
N ARG A 458 -4.63 18.22 -4.57
CA ARG A 458 -4.74 19.63 -4.99
C ARG A 458 -5.95 19.84 -5.90
N ASN A 459 -6.19 18.94 -6.86
CA ASN A 459 -7.34 19.05 -7.75
C ASN A 459 -8.67 18.97 -6.97
N ALA A 460 -8.81 17.99 -6.06
CA ALA A 460 -10.03 17.87 -5.26
C ALA A 460 -10.26 19.06 -4.31
N THR A 461 -9.21 19.59 -3.69
CA THR A 461 -9.31 20.76 -2.80
C THR A 461 -9.62 22.05 -3.55
N THR A 462 -9.02 22.22 -4.73
CA THR A 462 -9.30 23.32 -5.67
C THR A 462 -10.79 23.38 -6.02
N GLU A 463 -11.37 22.25 -6.38
CA GLU A 463 -12.79 22.25 -6.76
C GLU A 463 -13.70 22.51 -5.57
N ARG A 464 -13.40 21.96 -4.39
CA ARG A 464 -14.17 22.23 -3.18
C ARG A 464 -14.24 23.73 -2.90
N ALA A 465 -13.15 24.44 -3.16
CA ALA A 465 -13.04 25.88 -2.98
C ALA A 465 -13.88 26.70 -3.99
N ASN A 466 -14.09 26.18 -5.19
CA ASN A 466 -14.95 26.80 -6.19
C ASN A 466 -16.46 26.61 -5.89
N GLU A 467 -16.85 25.49 -5.27
CA GLU A 467 -18.25 25.17 -4.97
C GLU A 467 -18.81 25.89 -3.74
N ASP A 468 -17.99 26.15 -2.72
CA ASP A 468 -18.41 26.89 -1.53
C ASP A 468 -17.50 28.10 -1.26
N PRO A 469 -17.67 29.18 -2.03
CA PRO A 469 -16.85 30.37 -1.92
C PRO A 469 -17.02 31.14 -0.60
N ASN A 470 -18.00 30.80 0.25
CA ASN A 470 -18.20 31.55 1.49
C ASN A 470 -17.62 30.82 2.71
N VAL A 471 -17.46 29.49 2.65
CA VAL A 471 -16.88 28.69 3.74
C VAL A 471 -15.47 28.18 3.43
N SER A 472 -15.15 27.96 2.15
CA SER A 472 -13.90 27.29 1.74
C SER A 472 -12.89 28.20 1.04
N LEU A 473 -13.31 29.30 0.42
CA LEU A 473 -12.39 30.27 -0.20
C LEU A 473 -11.33 30.85 0.75
N PRO A 474 -11.60 31.20 2.03
CA PRO A 474 -10.56 31.81 2.87
C PRO A 474 -9.33 30.90 3.09
N ILE A 475 -9.48 29.58 2.93
CA ILE A 475 -8.41 28.60 3.18
C ILE A 475 -7.72 28.13 1.88
N TYR A 476 -8.39 28.25 0.73
CA TYR A 476 -7.96 27.64 -0.54
C TYR A 476 -7.82 28.61 -1.71
N ARG A 477 -8.22 29.89 -1.56
CA ARG A 477 -7.96 30.96 -2.53
C ARG A 477 -6.47 31.04 -2.90
N ASP A 478 -5.60 30.85 -1.91
CA ASP A 478 -4.13 30.84 -2.02
C ASP A 478 -3.58 29.73 -2.95
N LEU A 479 -4.26 28.58 -3.00
CA LEU A 479 -3.86 27.39 -3.78
C LEU A 479 -4.39 27.43 -5.22
N LEU A 480 -5.38 28.29 -5.46
CA LEU A 480 -6.19 28.35 -6.67
C LEU A 480 -5.72 29.40 -7.66
N LEU A 481 -5.44 30.62 -7.19
CA LEU A 481 -5.33 31.79 -8.07
C LEU A 481 -3.89 32.18 -8.40
N GLY A 482 -2.88 31.64 -7.69
CA GLY A 482 -1.49 32.11 -7.87
C GLY A 482 -1.30 33.60 -7.58
N GLU A 483 -2.33 34.29 -7.07
CA GLU A 483 -2.25 35.64 -6.54
C GLU A 483 -1.38 35.60 -5.29
N ARG A 484 -0.21 36.20 -5.41
CA ARG A 484 0.78 36.26 -4.35
C ARG A 484 0.55 37.49 -3.49
N ILE A 485 -0.23 37.39 -2.41
CA ILE A 485 -0.11 38.28 -1.24
C ILE A 485 -0.41 37.47 0.04
N GLU A 486 0.56 37.42 0.95
CA GLU A 486 0.44 37.06 2.39
C GLU A 486 -0.52 35.90 2.73
N ASP A 487 -0.21 34.63 2.44
CA ASP A 487 0.37 33.76 3.46
C ASP A 487 0.68 32.36 2.88
N GLY A 488 1.91 31.86 3.08
CA GLY A 488 2.30 30.49 2.75
C GLY A 488 1.58 29.40 3.58
N LEU A 489 0.44 29.69 4.20
CA LEU A 489 -0.19 28.86 5.23
C LEU A 489 -0.79 27.56 4.67
N ALA A 490 -1.40 27.56 3.48
CA ALA A 490 -1.99 26.38 2.88
C ALA A 490 -0.94 25.34 2.43
N TRP A 491 0.11 25.79 1.75
CA TRP A 491 1.26 24.94 1.40
C TRP A 491 2.01 24.47 2.65
N ARG A 492 2.17 25.32 3.68
CA ARG A 492 2.74 24.91 4.98
C ARG A 492 1.91 23.80 5.64
N LYS A 493 0.57 23.87 5.59
CA LYS A 493 -0.31 22.82 6.10
C LYS A 493 -0.18 21.51 5.33
N LEU A 494 -0.11 21.58 3.99
CA LEU A 494 0.08 20.39 3.15
C LEU A 494 1.46 19.76 3.40
N ILE A 495 2.52 20.56 3.39
CA ILE A 495 3.89 20.11 3.70
C ILE A 495 3.92 19.51 5.09
N GLY A 496 3.40 20.20 6.10
CA GLY A 496 3.32 19.68 7.47
C GLY A 496 2.59 18.34 7.56
N LYS A 497 1.48 18.17 6.83
CA LYS A 497 0.74 16.90 6.75
C LYS A 497 1.58 15.80 6.10
N VAL A 498 2.19 16.08 4.95
CA VAL A 498 3.05 15.13 4.25
C VAL A 498 4.21 14.72 5.14
N THR A 499 4.88 15.67 5.79
CA THR A 499 5.98 15.41 6.72
C THR A 499 5.53 14.56 7.90
N VAL A 500 4.44 14.93 8.59
CA VAL A 500 3.92 14.17 9.74
C VAL A 500 3.59 12.73 9.36
N TRP A 501 2.85 12.51 8.27
CA TRP A 501 2.49 11.14 7.88
C TRP A 501 3.66 10.35 7.30
N THR A 502 4.65 11.04 6.70
CA THR A 502 5.90 10.40 6.28
C THR A 502 6.73 9.95 7.48
N LEU A 503 6.76 10.73 8.57
CA LEU A 503 7.45 10.34 9.80
C LEU A 503 6.70 9.23 10.57
N LEU A 504 5.37 9.21 10.52
CA LEU A 504 4.58 8.21 11.23
C LEU A 504 4.53 6.86 10.52
N GLY A 505 4.55 6.84 9.20
CA GLY A 505 4.34 5.61 8.43
C GLY A 505 5.10 5.52 7.12
N GLY A 506 6.06 6.40 6.85
CA GLY A 506 6.75 6.48 5.57
C GLY A 506 5.94 7.21 4.48
N PRO A 507 6.55 7.45 3.31
CA PRO A 507 5.97 8.27 2.25
C PRO A 507 4.63 7.72 1.73
N ILE A 508 4.43 6.40 1.74
CA ILE A 508 3.19 5.79 1.27
C ILE A 508 2.02 6.02 2.25
N ALA A 509 2.30 6.15 3.55
CA ALA A 509 1.26 6.58 4.51
C ALA A 509 0.76 7.99 4.20
N ALA A 510 1.66 8.91 3.82
CA ALA A 510 1.28 10.24 3.37
C ALA A 510 0.44 10.19 2.08
N VAL A 511 0.83 9.36 1.10
CA VAL A 511 0.03 9.10 -0.12
C VAL A 511 -1.37 8.62 0.24
N ALA A 512 -1.49 7.63 1.13
CA ALA A 512 -2.78 7.07 1.55
C ALA A 512 -3.70 8.14 2.15
N VAL A 513 -3.17 9.01 3.00
CA VAL A 513 -3.93 10.10 3.64
C VAL A 513 -4.40 11.13 2.61
N LEU A 514 -3.52 11.53 1.68
CA LEU A 514 -3.88 12.51 0.64
C LEU A 514 -5.00 11.99 -0.27
N LEU A 515 -4.95 10.70 -0.64
CA LEU A 515 -5.98 10.06 -1.46
C LEU A 515 -7.28 9.82 -0.67
N TRP A 516 -7.20 9.45 0.61
CA TRP A 516 -8.39 9.36 1.46
C TRP A 516 -9.13 10.71 1.55
N GLU A 517 -8.39 11.80 1.73
CA GLU A 517 -8.98 13.14 1.77
C GLU A 517 -9.59 13.55 0.43
N ARG A 518 -8.93 13.21 -0.68
CA ARG A 518 -9.49 13.38 -2.04
C ARG A 518 -10.86 12.70 -2.13
N ASP A 519 -10.93 11.42 -1.76
CA ASP A 519 -12.15 10.62 -1.84
C ASP A 519 -13.25 11.13 -0.89
N ALA A 520 -12.87 11.59 0.30
CA ALA A 520 -13.78 12.17 1.28
C ALA A 520 -14.39 13.50 0.79
N ILE A 521 -13.61 14.32 0.06
CA ILE A 521 -14.09 15.57 -0.55
C ILE A 521 -15.13 15.25 -1.63
N VAL A 522 -14.82 14.33 -2.55
CA VAL A 522 -15.72 13.95 -3.65
C VAL A 522 -17.06 13.39 -3.14
N ARG A 523 -17.06 12.62 -2.04
CA ARG A 523 -18.31 12.14 -1.42
C ARG A 523 -19.23 13.28 -0.97
N ARG A 524 -18.67 14.35 -0.40
CA ARG A 524 -19.51 15.45 0.10
C ARG A 524 -20.33 16.08 -1.03
N LYS A 525 -19.75 16.19 -2.22
CA LYS A 525 -20.43 16.65 -3.44
C LYS A 525 -21.59 15.75 -3.83
N ILE A 526 -21.35 14.44 -3.89
CA ILE A 526 -22.39 13.44 -4.19
C ILE A 526 -23.56 13.54 -3.18
N LYS A 527 -23.27 13.75 -1.89
CA LYS A 527 -24.32 13.94 -0.88
C LYS A 527 -25.10 15.25 -1.02
N GLN A 528 -24.47 16.29 -1.57
CA GLN A 528 -25.09 17.59 -1.82
C GLN A 528 -25.87 17.63 -3.13
N GLY A 529 -25.86 16.56 -3.93
CA GLY A 529 -26.53 16.51 -5.23
C GLY A 529 -25.84 17.34 -6.31
N VAL A 530 -24.56 17.66 -6.12
CA VAL A 530 -23.71 18.47 -7.02
C VAL A 530 -22.91 17.57 -7.96
#